data_AF-A0A6N7ZQ76-F1
#
_entry.id   AF-A0A6N7ZQ76-F1
#
_cell.length_a   1.000
_cell.length_b   1.000
_cell.length_c   1.000
_cell.angle_alpha   90.00
_cell.angle_beta   90.00
_cell.angle_gamma   90.00
#
_symmetry.space_group_name_H-M   'P 1'
#
loop_
_entity.id
_entity.type
_entity.pdbx_description
1 polymer ?
#
loop_
_entity_poly.entity_id
_entity_poly.type
_entity_poly.pdbx_seq_one_letter_code
_entity_poly.pdbx_strand_id
1 'polypeptide(L)'
;MKGLIMTVEHEKFCRISYWKGSTASSKCGEWDRCEISPRSTHSGYGTHTFTPDQEYEMDALIALLWHAFKAGEEHELKRIHTALRI
;
A
#
# COMPACT_ATOMS: atom_id res chain seq x y z
N MET A 1 6.02 15.16 11.80
CA MET A 1 6.02 14.85 10.36
C MET A 1 4.63 14.32 10.04
N LYS A 2 3.76 15.19 9.52
CA LYS A 2 2.33 14.91 9.32
C LYS A 2 2.12 14.21 7.98
N GLY A 3 1.29 13.16 7.99
CA GLY A 3 1.00 12.26 6.88
C GLY A 3 0.42 12.94 5.64
N LEU A 4 1.29 13.41 4.74
CA LEU A 4 0.91 14.08 3.50
C LEU A 4 1.44 13.42 2.22
N ILE A 5 2.25 12.34 2.33
CA ILE A 5 2.84 11.66 1.17
C ILE A 5 2.05 10.40 0.78
N MET A 6 1.08 9.98 1.60
CA MET A 6 0.55 8.62 1.55
C MET A 6 -0.80 8.43 0.84
N THR A 7 -1.37 9.43 0.18
CA THR A 7 -2.74 9.31 -0.38
C THR A 7 -2.82 9.05 -1.87
N VAL A 8 -1.71 9.05 -2.63
CA VAL A 8 -1.73 8.79 -4.08
C VAL A 8 -0.70 7.75 -4.52
N GLU A 9 0.47 7.67 -3.87
CA GLU A 9 1.52 6.73 -4.31
C GLU A 9 1.24 5.27 -3.94
N HIS A 10 0.50 5.04 -2.86
CA HIS A 10 0.12 3.69 -2.45
C HIS A 10 -0.63 2.94 -3.54
N GLU A 11 -1.40 3.66 -4.36
CA GLU A 11 -2.12 3.09 -5.49
C GLU A 11 -1.21 2.36 -6.48
N LYS A 12 0.09 2.62 -6.51
CA LYS A 12 1.01 1.88 -7.39
C LYS A 12 1.24 0.43 -6.93
N PHE A 13 1.13 0.17 -5.62
CA PHE A 13 1.52 -1.11 -5.03
C PHE A 13 0.43 -1.80 -4.21
N CYS A 14 -0.54 -1.06 -3.66
CA CYS A 14 -1.68 -1.62 -2.93
C CYS A 14 -2.97 -0.82 -3.12
N ARG A 15 -4.11 -1.44 -2.81
CA ARG A 15 -5.41 -0.79 -2.67
C ARG A 15 -5.74 -0.67 -1.20
N ILE A 16 -6.13 0.53 -0.77
CA ILE A 16 -6.59 0.79 0.60
C ILE A 16 -8.07 1.14 0.53
N SER A 17 -8.89 0.56 1.40
CA SER A 17 -10.34 0.79 1.45
C SER A 17 -10.79 0.98 2.89
N TYR A 18 -11.33 2.16 3.20
CA TYR A 18 -11.87 2.46 4.52
C TYR A 18 -13.37 2.19 4.55
N TRP A 19 -13.88 1.72 5.67
CA TRP A 19 -15.28 1.32 5.86
C TRP A 19 -15.82 1.91 7.17
N LYS A 20 -17.08 2.36 7.15
CA LYS A 20 -17.86 2.73 8.35
C LYS A 20 -19.18 1.96 8.31
N GLY A 21 -19.37 1.03 9.24
CA GLY A 21 -20.39 -0.01 9.10
C GLY A 21 -20.29 -0.75 7.76
N SER A 22 -21.39 -0.84 7.01
CA SER A 22 -21.46 -1.48 5.69
C SER A 22 -21.09 -0.55 4.52
N THR A 23 -20.68 0.69 4.79
CA THR A 23 -20.49 1.72 3.77
C THR A 23 -19.00 1.99 3.57
N ALA A 24 -18.55 2.00 2.31
CA ALA A 24 -17.20 2.43 1.98
C ALA A 24 -17.06 3.94 2.27
N SER A 25 -16.05 4.31 3.05
CA SER A 25 -15.68 5.68 3.37
C SER A 25 -14.47 6.09 2.54
N SER A 26 -14.50 7.29 1.98
CA SER A 26 -13.39 7.86 1.20
C SER A 26 -12.41 8.69 2.04
N LYS A 27 -12.63 8.81 3.36
CA LYS A 27 -11.78 9.60 4.25
C LYS A 27 -11.16 8.70 5.33
N CYS A 28 -9.86 8.89 5.57
CA CYS A 28 -9.09 8.37 6.71
C CYS A 28 -9.62 8.82 8.10
N GLY A 29 -10.82 9.40 8.16
CA GLY A 29 -11.47 9.93 9.37
C GLY A 29 -12.23 8.84 10.14
N GLU A 30 -13.52 9.04 10.41
CA GLU A 30 -14.34 8.03 11.10
C GLU A 30 -14.51 6.78 10.23
N TRP A 31 -13.63 5.81 10.41
CA TRP A 31 -13.73 4.45 9.87
C TRP A 31 -13.72 3.45 11.04
N ASP A 32 -14.41 2.33 10.87
CA ASP A 32 -14.42 1.24 11.85
C ASP A 32 -13.52 0.09 11.38
N ARG A 33 -13.24 0.04 10.06
CA ARG A 33 -12.37 -0.96 9.45
C ARG A 33 -11.64 -0.40 8.23
N CYS A 34 -10.37 -0.76 8.08
CA CYS A 34 -9.54 -0.51 6.91
C CYS A 34 -9.12 -1.85 6.28
N GLU A 35 -9.14 -1.94 4.96
CA GLU A 35 -8.66 -3.09 4.19
C GLU A 35 -7.50 -2.68 3.28
N ILE A 36 -6.39 -3.39 3.37
CA ILE A 36 -5.23 -3.27 2.47
C ILE A 36 -5.18 -4.52 1.61
N SER A 37 -5.48 -4.37 0.32
CA SER A 37 -5.45 -5.45 -0.67
C SER A 37 -4.31 -5.24 -1.68
N PRO A 38 -3.87 -6.30 -2.37
CA PRO A 38 -2.96 -6.14 -3.48
C PRO A 38 -3.64 -5.47 -4.68
N ARG A 39 -2.86 -4.70 -5.44
CA ARG A 39 -3.30 -4.14 -6.73
C ARG A 39 -3.46 -5.21 -7.81
N SER A 40 -2.59 -6.22 -7.78
CA SER A 40 -2.59 -7.34 -8.73
C SER A 40 -3.18 -8.59 -8.10
N THR A 41 -4.02 -9.31 -8.85
CA THR A 41 -4.55 -10.63 -8.46
C THR A 41 -3.46 -11.71 -8.32
N HIS A 42 -2.26 -11.45 -8.83
CA HIS A 42 -1.11 -12.37 -8.75
C HIS A 42 -0.21 -12.11 -7.52
N SER A 43 -0.55 -11.14 -6.68
CA SER A 43 0.22 -10.85 -5.47
C SER A 43 -0.08 -11.88 -4.37
N GLY A 44 0.98 -12.41 -3.74
CA GLY A 44 0.86 -13.48 -2.75
C GLY A 44 0.47 -13.05 -1.33
N TYR A 45 0.40 -11.75 -1.02
CA TYR A 45 0.19 -11.29 0.36
C TYR A 45 -1.29 -11.17 0.78
N GLY A 46 -2.24 -11.27 -0.15
CA GLY A 46 -3.68 -11.26 0.19
C GLY A 46 -4.19 -9.94 0.78
N THR A 47 -5.46 -9.93 1.23
CA THR A 47 -6.07 -8.75 1.87
C THR A 47 -5.87 -8.79 3.37
N HIS A 48 -5.39 -7.69 3.93
CA HIS A 48 -5.25 -7.47 5.37
C HIS A 48 -6.31 -6.48 5.86
N THR A 49 -6.82 -6.70 7.06
CA THR A 49 -7.89 -5.90 7.66
C THR A 49 -7.43 -5.35 8.99
N PHE A 50 -7.71 -4.08 9.24
CA PHE A 50 -7.30 -3.33 10.43
C PHE A 50 -8.49 -2.60 11.05
N THR A 51 -8.48 -2.44 12.36
CA THR A 51 -9.37 -1.53 13.11
C THR A 51 -8.61 -0.25 13.53
N PRO A 52 -9.30 0.83 13.97
CA PRO A 52 -8.67 2.10 14.32
C PRO A 52 -7.55 2.00 15.37
N ASP A 53 -7.66 1.08 16.32
CA ASP A 53 -6.63 0.80 17.33
C ASP A 53 -5.35 0.17 16.75
N GLN A 54 -5.41 -0.34 15.51
CA GLN A 54 -4.30 -0.94 14.78
C GLN A 54 -3.73 0.00 13.70
N GLU A 55 -3.99 1.31 13.76
CA GLU A 55 -3.50 2.29 12.77
C GLU A 55 -1.97 2.23 12.59
N TYR A 56 -1.22 2.00 13.68
CA TYR A 56 0.23 1.84 13.61
C TYR A 56 0.67 0.59 12.82
N GLU A 57 -0.05 -0.53 12.97
CA GLU A 57 0.24 -1.77 12.22
C GLU A 57 -0.10 -1.60 10.74
N MET A 58 -1.19 -0.90 10.45
CA MET A 58 -1.59 -0.50 9.10
C MET A 58 -0.49 0.33 8.44
N ASP A 59 0.00 1.37 9.10
CA ASP A 59 1.08 2.23 8.59
C ASP A 59 2.39 1.44 8.38
N ALA A 60 2.73 0.55 9.31
CA ALA A 60 3.91 -0.31 9.19
C ALA A 60 3.82 -1.24 7.96
N LEU A 61 2.65 -1.82 7.69
CA LEU A 61 2.44 -2.63 6.49
C LEU A 61 2.56 -1.79 5.22
N ILE A 62 1.97 -0.58 5.18
CA ILE A 62 2.07 0.30 4.01
C ILE A 62 3.53 0.68 3.74
N ALA A 63 4.30 1.01 4.79
CA ALA A 63 5.72 1.30 4.66
C ALA A 63 6.51 0.10 4.13
N LEU A 64 6.24 -1.11 4.64
CA LEU A 64 6.88 -2.34 4.16
C LEU A 64 6.61 -2.57 2.66
N LEU A 65 5.35 -2.45 2.25
CA LEU A 65 4.94 -2.63 0.85
C LEU A 65 5.57 -1.59 -0.08
N TRP A 66 5.69 -0.34 0.38
CA TRP A 66 6.40 0.71 -0.34
C TRP A 66 7.86 0.36 -0.58
N HIS A 67 8.57 -0.07 0.46
CA HIS A 67 9.99 -0.45 0.35
C HIS A 67 10.18 -1.63 -0.59
N ALA A 68 9.32 -2.65 -0.52
CA ALA A 68 9.35 -3.79 -1.44
C ALA A 68 9.12 -3.36 -2.90
N PHE A 69 8.15 -2.48 -3.14
CA PHE A 69 7.88 -1.93 -4.47
C PHE A 69 9.09 -1.19 -5.02
N LYS A 70 9.70 -0.29 -4.22
CA LYS A 70 10.88 0.48 -4.63
C LYS A 70 12.08 -0.40 -4.94
N ALA A 71 12.35 -1.40 -4.12
CA ALA A 71 13.43 -2.36 -4.38
C ALA A 71 13.23 -3.12 -5.71
N GLY A 72 11.97 -3.46 -6.03
CA GLY A 72 11.62 -4.07 -7.31
C GLY A 72 11.86 -3.12 -8.51
N GLU A 73 11.44 -1.86 -8.40
CA GLU A 73 11.68 -0.84 -9.45
C GLU A 73 13.19 -0.64 -9.70
N GLU A 74 13.98 -0.52 -8.64
CA GLU A 74 15.45 -0.37 -8.73
C GLU A 74 16.11 -1.60 -9.37
N HIS A 75 15.66 -2.80 -9.00
CA HIS A 75 16.17 -4.04 -9.57
C HIS A 75 15.87 -4.15 -11.08
N GLU A 76 14.64 -3.85 -11.50
CA GLU A 76 14.28 -3.87 -12.93
C GLU A 76 15.01 -2.80 -13.72
N LEU A 77 15.19 -1.59 -13.16
CA LEU A 77 16.00 -0.55 -13.81
C LEU A 77 17.44 -1.02 -14.03
N LYS A 78 18.05 -1.67 -13.03
CA LYS A 78 19.38 -2.24 -13.14
C LYS A 78 19.46 -3.33 -14.21
N ARG A 79 18.43 -4.18 -14.32
CA ARG A 79 18.33 -5.20 -15.38
C ARG A 79 18.26 -4.56 -16.77
N ILE A 80 17.45 -3.52 -16.94
CA ILE A 80 17.32 -2.77 -18.20
C ILE A 80 18.67 -2.15 -18.58
N HIS A 81 19.34 -1.45 -17.66
CA HIS A 81 20.66 -0.85 -17.91
C HIS A 81 21.68 -1.90 -18.35
N THR A 82 21.73 -3.03 -17.63
CA THR A 82 22.62 -4.15 -17.96
C THR A 82 22.33 -4.71 -19.36
N ALA A 83 21.06 -4.88 -19.72
CA ALA A 83 20.65 -5.41 -21.02
C ALA A 83 20.96 -4.44 -22.18
N LEU A 84 20.78 -3.14 -21.95
CA LEU A 84 21.06 -2.09 -22.95
C LEU A 84 22.55 -1.76 -23.07
N ARG A 85 23.42 -2.31 -22.22
CA ARG A 85 24.86 -2.00 -22.13
C ARG A 85 25.11 -0.49 -21.99
N ILE A 86 24.31 0.18 -21.16
CA ILE A 86 24.48 1.58 -20.75
C ILE A 86 24.78 1.61 -19.25
#